data_AF-A0A7Y2YA44-F1
#
_entry.id   AF-A0A7Y2YA44-F1
#
_cell.length_a   1.000
_cell.length_b   1.000
_cell.length_c   1.000
_cell.angle_alpha   90.00
_cell.angle_beta   90.00
_cell.angle_gamma   90.00
#
_symmetry.space_group_name_H-M   'P 1'
#
loop_
_entity.id
_entity.type
_entity.pdbx_description
1 polymer ?
#
loop_
_entity_poly.entity_id
_entity_poly.type
_entity_poly.pdbx_seq_one_letter_code
_entity_poly.pdbx_strand_id
1 'polypeptide(L)'
;ETTAFGQTSLVQDHLEYLLREVILPGKEFRIASRWSGIMGVGPQKKPIVNEISDRVYCGVRLGGMGIAIGSIVGKELAEIAQ
;
A
#
# COMPACT_ATOMS: atom_id res chain seq x y z
N GLU A 1 -12.76 -1.60 -7.14
CA GLU A 1 -12.06 -1.75 -5.84
C GLU A 1 -12.09 -3.24 -5.46
N THR A 2 -11.17 -3.72 -4.61
CA THR A 2 -11.15 -5.12 -4.15
C THR A 2 -10.93 -5.18 -2.64
N THR A 3 -11.63 -6.10 -1.98
CA THR A 3 -11.48 -6.41 -0.56
C THR A 3 -10.93 -7.82 -0.32
N ALA A 4 -10.78 -8.61 -1.39
CA ALA A 4 -10.20 -9.94 -1.33
C ALA A 4 -8.75 -9.92 -1.79
N PHE A 5 -7.91 -10.69 -1.10
CA PHE A 5 -6.56 -10.98 -1.57
C PHE A 5 -6.62 -11.83 -2.84
N GLY A 6 -5.68 -11.61 -3.75
CA GLY A 6 -5.63 -12.35 -5.00
C GLY A 6 -4.58 -11.82 -5.94
N GLN A 7 -4.10 -12.73 -6.79
CA GLN A 7 -3.25 -12.41 -7.93
C GLN A 7 -4.11 -12.50 -9.18
N THR A 8 -3.90 -11.59 -10.13
CA THR A 8 -4.57 -11.64 -11.44
C THR A 8 -3.53 -11.87 -12.53
N SER A 9 -3.87 -12.63 -13.56
CA SER A 9 -2.99 -12.83 -14.72
C SER A 9 -2.56 -11.50 -15.31
N LEU A 10 -3.51 -10.58 -15.52
CA LEU A 10 -3.24 -9.22 -16.01
C LEU A 10 -2.07 -8.52 -15.29
N VAL A 11 -2.04 -8.56 -13.95
CA VAL A 11 -0.96 -7.92 -13.18
C VAL A 11 0.31 -8.77 -13.19
N GLN A 12 0.20 -10.09 -13.04
CA GLN A 12 1.38 -10.96 -13.01
C GLN A 12 2.14 -10.95 -14.34
N ASP A 13 1.41 -11.02 -15.46
CA ASP A 13 1.96 -10.98 -16.81
C ASP A 13 2.68 -9.65 -17.07
N HIS A 14 2.10 -8.54 -16.61
CA HIS A 14 2.73 -7.23 -16.75
C HIS A 14 4.00 -7.09 -15.88
N LEU A 15 3.98 -7.59 -14.65
CA LEU A 15 5.16 -7.60 -13.78
C LEU A 15 6.28 -8.47 -14.37
N GLU A 16 5.96 -9.62 -14.94
CA GLU A 16 6.93 -10.47 -15.62
C GLU A 16 7.49 -9.84 -16.89
N TYR A 17 6.66 -9.15 -17.67
CA TYR A 17 7.11 -8.34 -18.79
C TYR A 17 8.12 -7.29 -18.34
N LEU A 18 7.84 -6.53 -17.28
CA LEU A 18 8.78 -5.53 -16.74
C LEU A 18 10.08 -6.16 -16.26
N LEU A 19 10.02 -7.33 -15.63
CA LEU A 19 11.22 -8.07 -15.23
C LEU A 19 12.07 -8.48 -16.45
N ARG A 20 11.44 -9.02 -17.51
CA ARG A 20 12.15 -9.48 -18.71
C ARG A 20 12.71 -8.34 -19.56
N GLU A 21 11.93 -7.29 -19.76
CA GLU A 21 12.26 -6.27 -20.76
C GLU A 21 12.96 -5.04 -20.16
N VAL A 22 12.70 -4.72 -18.89
CA VAL A 22 13.17 -3.46 -18.27
C VAL A 22 14.21 -3.70 -17.19
N ILE A 23 13.93 -4.60 -16.24
CA ILE A 23 14.76 -4.74 -15.04
C ILE A 23 15.91 -5.73 -15.25
N LEU A 24 15.66 -6.86 -15.92
CA LEU A 24 16.61 -7.98 -16.09
C LEU A 24 16.68 -8.49 -17.56
N PRO A 25 16.95 -7.63 -18.55
CA PRO A 25 17.02 -8.05 -19.95
C PRO A 25 18.10 -9.11 -20.19
N GLY A 26 17.70 -10.18 -20.88
CA GLY A 26 18.58 -11.31 -21.25
C GLY A 26 19.06 -12.17 -20.08
N LYS A 27 18.48 -12.00 -18.88
CA LYS A 27 18.83 -12.80 -17.70
C LYS A 27 17.68 -13.73 -17.31
N GLU A 28 18.01 -15.01 -17.13
CA GLU A 28 17.10 -15.99 -16.56
C GLU A 28 16.81 -15.65 -15.08
N PHE A 29 15.55 -15.77 -14.68
CA PHE A 29 15.12 -15.55 -13.29
C PHE A 29 14.02 -16.53 -12.88
N ARG A 30 13.84 -16.67 -11.56
CA ARG A 30 12.71 -17.39 -10.96
C ARG A 30 12.05 -16.50 -9.91
N ILE A 31 10.74 -16.55 -9.85
CA ILE A 31 9.96 -15.81 -8.85
C ILE A 31 9.84 -16.69 -7.60
N ALA A 32 10.50 -16.29 -6.52
CA ALA A 32 10.48 -17.03 -5.25
C ALA A 32 9.11 -16.94 -4.56
N SER A 33 8.46 -15.78 -4.62
CA SER A 33 7.17 -15.54 -3.98
C SER A 33 6.38 -14.47 -4.71
N ARG A 34 5.06 -14.58 -4.66
CA ARG A 34 4.13 -13.55 -5.12
C ARG A 34 3.17 -13.21 -3.98
N TRP A 35 2.87 -11.94 -3.82
CA TRP A 35 1.93 -11.47 -2.82
C TRP A 35 1.09 -10.34 -3.40
N SER A 36 -0.06 -10.10 -2.79
CA SER A 36 -0.94 -8.98 -3.11
C SER A 36 -1.29 -8.25 -1.82
N GLY A 37 -1.46 -6.93 -1.92
CA GLY A 37 -1.91 -6.10 -0.81
C GLY A 37 -3.21 -5.40 -1.18
N ILE A 38 -4.04 -5.15 -0.18
CA ILE A 38 -5.24 -4.33 -0.34
C ILE A 38 -4.87 -2.89 0.02
N MET A 39 -5.14 -1.97 -0.90
CA MET A 39 -4.90 -0.55 -0.66
C MET A 39 -6.17 0.14 -0.14
N GLY A 40 -6.09 0.74 1.04
CA GLY A 40 -7.09 1.71 1.50
C GLY A 40 -6.90 3.05 0.79
N VAL A 41 -7.62 3.26 -0.31
CA VAL A 41 -7.64 4.54 -1.06
C VAL A 41 -9.03 5.15 -1.02
N GLY A 42 -9.12 6.44 -1.33
CA GLY A 42 -10.38 7.14 -1.51
C GLY A 42 -10.22 8.27 -2.53
N PRO A 43 -11.23 9.13 -2.68
CA PRO A 43 -11.22 10.20 -3.69
C PRO A 43 -10.06 11.20 -3.50
N GLN A 44 -9.53 11.31 -2.28
CA GLN A 44 -8.35 12.11 -1.97
C GLN A 44 -7.20 11.20 -1.52
N LYS A 45 -5.99 11.48 -2.00
CA LYS A 45 -4.75 10.76 -1.64
C LYS A 45 -4.14 11.19 -0.29
N LYS A 46 -4.87 11.95 0.52
CA LYS A 46 -4.42 12.41 1.84
C LYS A 46 -4.84 11.40 2.93
N PRO A 47 -3.96 11.14 3.91
CA PRO A 47 -4.32 10.42 5.13
C PRO A 47 -5.55 11.00 5.80
N ILE A 48 -6.27 10.15 6.53
CA ILE A 48 -7.27 10.56 7.51
C ILE A 48 -6.61 10.36 8.88
N VAL A 49 -6.52 11.43 9.67
CA VAL A 49 -6.03 11.42 11.05
C VAL A 49 -7.06 12.11 11.92
N ASN A 50 -7.87 11.32 12.63
CA ASN A 50 -9.03 11.83 13.39
C ASN A 50 -9.26 11.03 14.68
N GLU A 51 -9.90 11.66 15.66
CA GLU A 51 -10.59 10.97 16.77
C GLU A 51 -11.92 10.39 16.26
N ILE A 52 -12.21 9.15 16.67
CA ILE A 52 -13.45 8.44 16.34
C ILE A 52 -14.41 8.40 17.53
N SER A 53 -13.86 8.21 18.74
CA SER A 53 -14.59 8.22 20.01
C SER A 53 -13.60 8.35 21.18
N ASP A 54 -14.11 8.42 22.41
CA ASP A 54 -13.27 8.42 23.62
C ASP A 54 -12.20 7.33 23.54
N ARG A 55 -10.93 7.74 23.59
CA ARG A 55 -9.73 6.89 23.51
C ARG A 55 -9.60 6.05 22.23
N VAL A 56 -10.27 6.42 21.14
CA VAL A 56 -10.19 5.73 19.83
C VAL A 56 -9.86 6.73 18.72
N TYR A 57 -8.74 6.50 18.03
CA TYR A 57 -8.21 7.36 16.97
C TYR A 57 -7.87 6.54 15.73
N CYS A 58 -7.90 7.14 14.54
CA CYS A 58 -7.55 6.46 13.30
C CYS A 58 -6.55 7.25 12.45
N GLY A 59 -5.54 6.55 11.95
CA GLY A 59 -4.59 7.01 10.94
C GLY A 59 -4.67 6.09 9.73
N VAL A 60 -5.58 6.38 8.80
CA VAL A 60 -5.92 5.47 7.69
C VAL A 60 -5.82 6.16 6.33
N ARG A 61 -6.04 5.40 5.26
CA ARG A 61 -6.07 5.91 3.87
C ARG A 61 -4.77 6.61 3.46
N LEU A 62 -3.66 5.91 3.65
CA LEU A 62 -2.31 6.44 3.37
C LEU A 62 -1.96 6.51 1.87
N GLY A 63 -2.92 6.29 0.96
CA GLY A 63 -2.75 6.55 -0.46
C GLY A 63 -1.67 5.74 -1.17
N GLY A 64 -1.31 4.56 -0.64
CA GLY A 64 -0.18 3.76 -1.12
C GLY A 64 1.20 4.26 -0.67
N MET A 65 1.26 5.36 0.08
CA MET A 65 2.50 5.98 0.59
C MET A 65 2.78 5.62 2.05
N GLY A 66 2.08 4.65 2.62
CA GLY A 66 2.09 4.39 4.07
C GLY A 66 3.47 4.16 4.69
N ILE A 67 4.40 3.55 3.94
CA ILE A 67 5.80 3.38 4.39
C ILE A 67 6.53 4.72 4.48
N ALA A 68 6.31 5.62 3.53
CA ALA A 68 7.01 6.91 3.48
C ALA A 68 6.50 7.90 4.53
N ILE A 69 5.19 7.89 4.84
CA ILE A 69 4.55 8.89 5.71
C ILE A 69 4.13 8.34 7.08
N GLY A 70 4.37 7.06 7.36
CA GLY A 70 3.86 6.39 8.55
C GLY A 70 4.32 7.03 9.85
N SER A 71 5.58 7.49 9.92
CA SER A 71 6.12 8.18 11.11
C SER A 71 5.45 9.54 11.35
N ILE A 72 5.16 10.28 10.28
CA ILE A 72 4.49 11.59 10.35
C ILE A 72 3.06 11.40 10.86
N VAL A 73 2.32 10.46 10.27
CA VAL A 73 0.96 10.12 10.71
C VAL A 73 0.95 9.64 12.16
N GLY A 74 1.93 8.83 12.57
CA GLY A 74 2.08 8.40 13.95
C GLY A 74 2.29 9.56 14.94
N LYS A 75 3.07 10.57 14.54
CA LYS A 75 3.25 11.79 15.32
C LYS A 75 1.94 12.57 15.45
N GLU A 76 1.22 12.79 14.35
CA GLU A 76 -0.07 13.50 14.34
C GLU A 76 -1.11 12.79 15.24
N LEU A 77 -1.14 11.45 15.20
CA LEU A 77 -1.99 10.66 16.10
C LEU A 77 -1.62 10.85 17.58
N ALA A 78 -0.32 10.90 17.89
CA ALA A 78 0.14 11.10 19.26
C ALA A 78 -0.20 12.48 19.81
N GLU A 79 -0.31 13.50 18.95
CA GLU A 79 -0.70 14.86 19.33
C GLU A 79 -2.19 14.97 19.68
N ILE A 80 -3.05 14.23 18.97
CA ILE A 80 -4.50 14.26 19.22
C ILE A 80 -4.97 13.27 20.30
N ALA A 81 -4.12 12.31 20.67
CA ALA A 81 -4.41 11.31 21.70
C ALA A 81 -4.04 11.76 23.14
N GLN A 82 -3.75 13.05 23.33
CA GLN A 82 -3.41 13.66 24.62
C GLN A 82 -4.64 14.14 25.39
#